data_AF-A0A929FFW0-F1
#
_entry.id   AF-A0A929FFW0-F1
#
_cell.length_a   1.000
_cell.length_b   1.000
_cell.length_c   1.000
_cell.angle_alpha   90.00
_cell.angle_beta   90.00
_cell.angle_gamma   90.00
#
_symmetry.space_group_name_H-M   'P 1'
#
loop_
_entity.id
_entity.type
_entity.pdbx_description
1 polymer ?
#
loop_
_entity_poly.entity_id
_entity_poly.type
_entity_poly.pdbx_seq_one_letter_code
_entity_poly.pdbx_strand_id
1 'polypeptide(L)'
;MMKRPGYNPTRRNRNIGTEDASLSKDNKLVIPWAWADDRIFYERLVNPVIVDIQVRSVSLHIIVEPTLNGFAHACTVDDIQRLLELLPVRHITNITAFVLRQPKRKEQILAPVWGRLVYSSDICGFSGPTIYLEAQNADRPLKWSKSLSPGLARELERLRGDGHVVETDKRQHIITSTLLTIRNTQLFRTLPHEIGHYVDYLVNVEEPSNHNPDQWSELNDQYHSRPSQEKESFAHRYADEFRQQHTANGSIPFERIFDAVKMRDCGLNPRWFDPQSGA
;
A
#
# COMPACT_ATOMS: atom_id res chain seq x y z
N MET A 1 -14.73 -21.99 50.96
CA MET A 1 -15.33 -20.66 50.77
C MET A 1 -16.51 -20.79 49.82
N MET A 2 -17.75 -20.81 50.35
CA MET A 2 -18.98 -21.01 49.56
C MET A 2 -19.24 -19.80 48.63
N LYS A 3 -19.41 -20.04 47.32
CA LYS A 3 -19.95 -19.04 46.38
C LYS A 3 -21.45 -18.85 46.67
N ARG A 4 -21.88 -17.62 46.95
CA ARG A 4 -23.30 -17.27 47.15
C ARG A 4 -24.10 -17.56 45.86
N PRO A 5 -25.32 -18.10 45.94
CA PRO A 5 -26.19 -18.24 44.76
C PRO A 5 -26.60 -16.85 44.28
N GLY A 6 -26.38 -16.56 42.99
CA GLY A 6 -26.70 -15.28 42.35
C GLY A 6 -25.50 -14.42 41.93
N TYR A 7 -24.27 -14.86 42.17
CA TYR A 7 -23.09 -14.15 41.64
C TYR A 7 -22.80 -14.56 40.19
N ASN A 8 -23.37 -13.81 39.24
CA ASN A 8 -23.01 -13.87 37.82
C ASN A 8 -22.09 -12.66 37.50
N PRO A 9 -20.79 -12.86 37.24
CA PRO A 9 -19.84 -11.77 36.99
C PRO A 9 -20.15 -10.99 35.70
N THR A 10 -20.93 -11.56 34.78
CA THR A 10 -21.36 -10.91 33.54
C THR A 10 -22.49 -9.89 33.76
N ARG A 11 -23.15 -9.90 34.92
CA ARG A 11 -24.36 -9.09 35.19
C ARG A 11 -24.09 -7.73 35.83
N ARG A 12 -22.84 -7.42 36.20
CA ARG A 12 -22.45 -6.14 36.80
C ARG A 12 -21.21 -5.55 36.12
N ASN A 13 -21.25 -5.39 34.79
CA ASN A 13 -20.43 -4.37 34.20
C ASN A 13 -21.24 -3.06 34.23
N ARG A 14 -20.84 -2.12 35.11
CA ARG A 14 -21.54 -0.83 35.34
C ARG A 14 -21.53 0.10 34.14
N ASN A 15 -20.79 -0.25 33.09
CA ASN A 15 -20.62 0.57 31.88
C ASN A 15 -21.41 0.04 30.68
N ILE A 16 -22.23 -1.02 30.82
CA ILE A 16 -23.07 -1.48 29.70
C ILE A 16 -24.12 -0.41 29.41
N GLY A 17 -23.98 0.27 28.27
CA GLY A 17 -24.85 1.37 27.84
C GLY A 17 -24.25 2.77 27.99
N THR A 18 -22.99 2.92 28.43
CA THR A 18 -22.27 4.20 28.44
C THR A 18 -21.15 4.22 27.37
N GLU A 19 -20.61 5.40 27.02
CA GLU A 19 -19.45 5.52 26.11
C GLU A 19 -18.23 4.71 26.60
N ASP A 20 -18.15 4.46 27.91
CA ASP A 20 -17.10 3.68 28.55
C ASP A 20 -17.31 2.15 28.50
N ALA A 21 -18.38 1.67 27.85
CA ALA A 21 -18.65 0.23 27.68
C ALA A 21 -17.51 -0.51 26.96
N SER A 22 -16.79 0.20 26.08
CA SER A 22 -15.68 -0.30 25.28
C SER A 22 -14.30 -0.06 25.89
N LEU A 23 -14.19 0.48 27.11
CA LEU A 23 -12.92 0.69 27.80
C LEU A 23 -12.57 -0.49 28.72
N SER A 24 -12.41 -1.69 28.14
CA SER A 24 -11.66 -2.76 28.81
C SER A 24 -10.17 -2.44 28.72
N LYS A 25 -9.39 -2.71 29.78
CA LYS A 25 -7.92 -2.62 29.75
C LYS A 25 -7.28 -3.51 28.67
N ASP A 26 -8.04 -4.48 28.14
CA ASP A 26 -7.64 -5.38 27.06
C ASP A 26 -8.15 -4.96 25.66
N ASN A 27 -8.91 -3.86 25.54
CA ASN A 27 -9.32 -3.32 24.24
C ASN A 27 -8.22 -2.46 23.61
N LYS A 28 -7.00 -3.01 23.50
CA LYS A 28 -5.98 -2.36 22.66
C LYS A 28 -6.45 -2.47 21.21
N LEU A 29 -6.57 -1.33 20.52
CA LEU A 29 -6.86 -1.30 19.09
C LEU A 29 -5.60 -1.82 18.36
N VAL A 30 -5.52 -3.15 18.20
CA VAL A 30 -4.44 -3.84 17.48
C VAL A 30 -5.01 -4.61 16.30
N ILE A 31 -4.21 -4.73 15.24
CA ILE A 31 -4.50 -5.59 14.10
C ILE A 31 -4.40 -7.04 14.59
N PRO A 32 -5.46 -7.87 14.45
CA PRO A 32 -5.50 -9.19 15.04
C PRO A 32 -4.48 -10.12 14.36
N TRP A 33 -3.66 -10.78 15.17
CA TRP A 33 -2.83 -11.90 14.76
C TRP A 33 -3.70 -13.16 14.66
N ALA A 34 -3.59 -13.92 13.57
CA ALA A 34 -4.36 -15.15 13.38
C ALA A 34 -3.50 -16.33 13.83
N TRP A 35 -3.96 -17.10 14.82
CA TRP A 35 -3.19 -18.20 15.40
C TRP A 35 -3.00 -19.39 14.45
N ALA A 36 -3.76 -19.42 13.35
CA ALA A 36 -3.71 -20.47 12.32
C ALA A 36 -3.00 -20.00 11.04
N ASP A 37 -2.48 -18.76 11.01
CA ASP A 37 -1.89 -18.16 9.81
C ASP A 37 -0.77 -17.20 10.23
N ASP A 38 0.48 -17.65 10.16
CA ASP A 38 1.65 -16.89 10.58
C ASP A 38 1.97 -15.70 9.66
N ARG A 39 1.31 -15.62 8.49
CA ARG A 39 1.48 -14.52 7.54
C ARG A 39 1.11 -13.18 8.17
N ILE A 40 1.81 -12.13 7.75
CA ILE A 40 1.52 -10.77 8.21
C ILE A 40 0.17 -10.34 7.61
N PHE A 41 -0.58 -9.47 8.30
CA PHE A 41 -1.96 -9.14 7.93
C PHE A 41 -2.12 -8.68 6.47
N TYR A 42 -1.07 -8.11 5.86
CA TYR A 42 -1.11 -7.63 4.48
C TYR A 42 -0.94 -8.73 3.42
N GLU A 43 -0.49 -9.92 3.79
CA GLU A 43 -0.37 -11.09 2.90
C GLU A 43 -1.66 -11.94 2.87
N ARG A 44 -2.59 -11.69 3.81
CA ARG A 44 -3.84 -12.45 3.95
C ARG A 44 -4.95 -11.90 3.03
N LEU A 45 -4.75 -12.06 1.72
CA LEU A 45 -5.72 -11.66 0.70
C LEU A 45 -6.96 -12.57 0.69
N VAL A 46 -8.11 -12.01 0.32
CA VAL A 46 -9.39 -12.72 0.21
C VAL A 46 -9.79 -12.85 -1.25
N ASN A 47 -9.85 -14.09 -1.78
CA ASN A 47 -10.23 -14.39 -3.16
C ASN A 47 -9.50 -13.56 -4.24
N PRO A 48 -8.16 -13.49 -4.21
CA PRO A 48 -7.41 -12.71 -5.18
C PRO A 48 -7.50 -13.32 -6.58
N VAL A 49 -7.43 -12.45 -7.60
CA VAL A 49 -7.25 -12.82 -9.00
C VAL A 49 -5.82 -12.50 -9.40
N ILE A 50 -5.13 -13.46 -10.03
CA ILE A 50 -3.77 -13.27 -10.51
C ILE A 50 -3.82 -12.96 -12.00
N VAL A 51 -3.14 -11.90 -12.42
CA VAL A 51 -3.00 -11.49 -13.81
C VAL A 51 -1.51 -11.44 -14.15
N ASP A 52 -1.10 -12.30 -15.08
CA ASP A 52 0.25 -12.31 -15.60
C ASP A 52 0.41 -11.20 -16.64
N ILE A 53 1.46 -10.40 -16.49
CA ILE A 53 1.81 -9.33 -17.43
C ILE A 53 3.23 -9.53 -17.95
N GLN A 54 3.46 -9.02 -19.15
CA GLN A 54 4.79 -8.98 -19.76
C GLN A 54 5.27 -7.53 -19.82
N VAL A 55 6.41 -7.25 -19.18
CA VAL A 55 7.09 -5.96 -19.25
C VAL A 55 8.44 -6.17 -19.94
N ARG A 56 8.48 -5.88 -21.25
CA ARG A 56 9.64 -6.18 -22.11
C ARG A 56 10.02 -7.67 -22.00
N SER A 57 11.18 -8.00 -21.43
CA SER A 57 11.68 -9.37 -21.28
C SER A 57 11.35 -10.02 -19.94
N VAL A 58 10.64 -9.32 -19.04
CA VAL A 58 10.31 -9.81 -17.69
C VAL A 58 8.83 -10.14 -17.61
N SER A 59 8.52 -11.34 -17.15
CA SER A 59 7.16 -11.75 -16.78
C SER A 59 6.94 -11.41 -15.30
N LEU A 60 5.82 -10.77 -14.99
CA LEU A 60 5.47 -10.32 -13.64
C LEU A 60 4.03 -10.72 -13.31
N HIS A 61 3.75 -10.84 -12.01
CA HIS A 61 2.41 -11.18 -11.52
C HIS A 61 1.77 -9.96 -10.86
N ILE A 62 0.56 -9.60 -11.31
CA ILE A 62 -0.29 -8.64 -10.60
C ILE A 62 -1.40 -9.40 -9.88
N ILE A 63 -1.42 -9.32 -8.55
CA ILE A 63 -2.39 -9.99 -7.70
C ILE A 63 -3.43 -8.96 -7.26
N VAL A 64 -4.69 -9.17 -7.60
CA VAL A 64 -5.77 -8.20 -7.36
C VAL A 64 -6.77 -8.77 -6.36
N GLU A 65 -6.89 -8.12 -5.21
CA GLU A 65 -7.90 -8.44 -4.22
C GLU A 65 -9.22 -7.71 -4.53
N PRO A 66 -10.39 -8.37 -4.49
CA PRO A 66 -11.69 -7.72 -4.58
C PRO A 66 -11.86 -6.59 -3.56
N THR A 67 -12.43 -5.47 -4.00
CA THR A 67 -12.65 -4.32 -3.12
C THR A 67 -13.97 -4.40 -2.36
N LEU A 68 -14.03 -3.71 -1.22
CA LEU A 68 -15.27 -3.47 -0.48
C LEU A 68 -16.10 -2.36 -1.16
N ASN A 69 -17.39 -2.28 -0.86
CA ASN A 69 -18.23 -1.19 -1.36
C ASN A 69 -17.66 0.20 -1.01
N GLY A 70 -17.59 1.07 -2.02
CA GLY A 70 -17.01 2.41 -1.92
C GLY A 70 -15.47 2.44 -1.95
N PHE A 71 -14.81 1.29 -2.05
CA PHE A 71 -13.36 1.20 -2.28
C PHE A 71 -13.06 0.87 -3.74
N ALA A 72 -11.95 1.39 -4.22
CA ALA A 72 -11.44 1.10 -5.55
C ALA A 72 -9.91 1.07 -5.56
N HIS A 73 -9.37 0.21 -6.43
CA HIS A 73 -7.99 0.29 -6.90
C HIS A 73 -7.92 1.41 -7.94
N ALA A 74 -7.23 2.49 -7.60
CA ALA A 74 -7.14 3.65 -8.49
C ALA A 74 -6.30 3.35 -9.76
N CYS A 75 -5.28 2.50 -9.59
CA CYS A 75 -4.44 2.01 -10.67
C CYS A 75 -5.02 0.70 -11.23
N THR A 76 -5.16 0.62 -12.55
CA THR A 76 -5.47 -0.65 -13.22
C THR A 76 -4.21 -1.51 -13.40
N VAL A 77 -4.39 -2.78 -13.77
CA VAL A 77 -3.26 -3.66 -14.19
C VAL A 77 -2.47 -3.00 -15.32
N ASP A 78 -3.17 -2.44 -16.30
CA ASP A 78 -2.55 -1.81 -17.47
C ASP A 78 -1.84 -0.50 -17.14
N ASP A 79 -2.38 0.28 -16.19
CA ASP A 79 -1.69 1.46 -15.66
C ASP A 79 -0.33 1.08 -15.07
N ILE A 80 -0.30 0.04 -14.23
CA ILE A 80 0.93 -0.45 -13.60
C ILE A 80 1.88 -0.96 -14.67
N GLN A 81 1.41 -1.83 -15.57
CA GLN A 81 2.24 -2.34 -16.67
C GLN A 81 2.88 -1.20 -17.47
N ARG A 82 2.08 -0.19 -17.85
CA ARG A 82 2.56 0.97 -18.60
C ARG A 82 3.62 1.77 -17.85
N LEU A 83 3.47 1.96 -16.54
CA LEU A 83 4.50 2.62 -15.73
C LEU A 83 5.78 1.77 -15.66
N LEU A 84 5.67 0.46 -15.46
CA LEU A 84 6.83 -0.43 -15.35
C LEU A 84 7.65 -0.51 -16.65
N GLU A 85 7.02 -0.32 -17.81
CA GLU A 85 7.71 -0.18 -19.10
C GLU A 85 8.68 1.00 -19.16
N LEU A 86 8.41 2.06 -18.38
CA LEU A 86 9.24 3.27 -18.34
C LEU A 86 10.50 3.08 -17.49
N LEU A 87 10.49 2.14 -16.54
CA LEU A 87 11.61 1.89 -15.65
C LEU A 87 12.74 1.13 -16.34
N PRO A 88 13.97 1.10 -15.82
CA PRO A 88 14.98 0.14 -16.22
C PRO A 88 14.56 -1.30 -15.86
N VAL A 89 14.73 -2.25 -16.79
CA VAL A 89 14.36 -3.68 -16.58
C VAL A 89 14.97 -4.23 -15.28
N ARG A 90 16.26 -3.94 -15.04
CA ARG A 90 16.98 -4.40 -13.85
C ARG A 90 16.33 -4.00 -12.51
N HIS A 91 15.56 -2.91 -12.47
CA HIS A 91 14.94 -2.44 -11.23
C HIS A 91 13.65 -3.22 -10.87
N ILE A 92 13.15 -4.04 -11.79
CA ILE A 92 11.90 -4.79 -11.63
C ILE A 92 12.07 -6.30 -11.82
N THR A 93 13.19 -6.77 -12.38
CA THR A 93 13.44 -8.19 -12.70
C THR A 93 13.19 -9.14 -11.54
N ASN A 94 13.60 -8.74 -10.33
CA ASN A 94 13.59 -9.59 -9.14
C ASN A 94 12.42 -9.25 -8.20
N ILE A 95 11.51 -8.37 -8.61
CA ILE A 95 10.25 -8.14 -7.88
C ILE A 95 9.28 -9.24 -8.34
N THR A 96 8.83 -10.07 -7.40
CA THR A 96 8.05 -11.26 -7.72
C THR A 96 6.59 -10.91 -8.04
N ALA A 97 6.01 -9.94 -7.33
CA ALA A 97 4.63 -9.56 -7.54
C ALA A 97 4.33 -8.08 -7.22
N PHE A 98 3.26 -7.58 -7.84
CA PHE A 98 2.59 -6.34 -7.47
C PHE A 98 1.19 -6.66 -6.99
N VAL A 99 0.79 -6.13 -5.84
CA VAL A 99 -0.47 -6.49 -5.20
C VAL A 99 -1.38 -5.28 -5.08
N LEU A 100 -2.57 -5.38 -5.67
CA LEU A 100 -3.66 -4.45 -5.45
C LEU A 100 -4.52 -4.97 -4.31
N ARG A 101 -4.34 -4.40 -3.11
CA ARG A 101 -4.86 -4.94 -1.84
C ARG A 101 -6.04 -4.14 -1.30
N GLN A 102 -7.04 -4.80 -0.72
CA GLN A 102 -8.12 -4.15 0.03
C GLN A 102 -7.79 -4.09 1.53
N PRO A 103 -7.42 -2.92 2.09
CA PRO A 103 -7.14 -2.82 3.51
C PRO A 103 -8.39 -3.00 4.37
N LYS A 104 -8.24 -3.65 5.52
CA LYS A 104 -9.32 -3.83 6.51
C LYS A 104 -9.46 -2.59 7.39
N ARG A 105 -10.63 -2.40 8.00
CA ARG A 105 -10.95 -1.21 8.81
C ARG A 105 -9.89 -0.88 9.88
N LYS A 106 -9.39 -1.87 10.62
CA LYS A 106 -8.38 -1.63 11.66
C LYS A 106 -7.03 -1.20 11.07
N GLU A 107 -6.68 -1.71 9.91
CA GLU A 107 -5.42 -1.40 9.21
C GLU A 107 -5.47 0.03 8.68
N GLN A 108 -6.60 0.45 8.12
CA GLN A 108 -6.82 1.85 7.70
C GLN A 108 -6.69 2.84 8.86
N ILE A 109 -7.06 2.45 10.08
CA ILE A 109 -6.97 3.32 11.25
C ILE A 109 -5.54 3.35 11.81
N LEU A 110 -4.87 2.20 11.85
CA LEU A 110 -3.60 2.04 12.58
C LEU A 110 -2.36 2.18 11.70
N ALA A 111 -2.47 1.88 10.41
CA ALA A 111 -1.37 1.85 9.46
C ALA A 111 -1.83 2.21 8.03
N PRO A 112 -2.46 3.38 7.82
CA PRO A 112 -2.88 3.82 6.49
C PRO A 112 -1.65 4.11 5.62
N VAL A 113 -1.59 3.51 4.44
CA VAL A 113 -0.56 3.79 3.44
C VAL A 113 -1.16 3.81 2.03
N TRP A 114 -0.48 4.46 1.10
CA TRP A 114 -0.81 4.37 -0.32
C TRP A 114 -0.29 3.06 -0.94
N GLY A 115 0.85 2.58 -0.44
CA GLY A 115 1.54 1.38 -0.85
C GLY A 115 2.67 1.03 0.11
N ARG A 116 3.35 -0.09 -0.13
CA ARG A 116 4.50 -0.59 0.65
C ARG A 116 5.31 -1.61 -0.13
N LEU A 117 6.62 -1.60 0.02
CA LEU A 117 7.52 -2.71 -0.31
C LEU A 117 7.60 -3.71 0.85
N VAL A 118 7.57 -5.00 0.51
CA VAL A 118 7.90 -6.10 1.41
C VAL A 118 9.05 -6.88 0.76
N TYR A 119 10.22 -6.87 1.39
CA TYR A 119 11.45 -7.48 0.82
C TYR A 119 11.39 -9.00 0.69
N SER A 120 10.63 -9.65 1.58
CA SER A 120 10.41 -11.09 1.55
C SER A 120 8.96 -11.37 1.92
N SER A 121 8.22 -11.93 0.98
CA SER A 121 6.81 -12.30 1.13
C SER A 121 6.55 -13.63 0.44
N ASP A 122 5.61 -14.40 0.99
CA ASP A 122 5.09 -15.63 0.40
C ASP A 122 3.60 -15.47 0.15
N ILE A 123 3.24 -15.11 -1.08
CA ILE A 123 1.86 -14.75 -1.44
C ILE A 123 1.41 -15.45 -2.71
N CYS A 124 0.26 -16.14 -2.64
CA CYS A 124 -0.34 -16.84 -3.78
C CYS A 124 0.62 -17.82 -4.52
N GLY A 125 1.60 -18.39 -3.82
CA GLY A 125 2.60 -19.29 -4.41
C GLY A 125 3.85 -18.59 -4.97
N PHE A 126 3.94 -17.27 -4.81
CA PHE A 126 5.08 -16.46 -5.23
C PHE A 126 5.89 -16.02 -4.00
N SER A 127 7.21 -16.22 -4.08
CA SER A 127 8.16 -15.89 -3.01
C SER A 127 9.11 -14.79 -3.44
N GLY A 128 9.32 -13.80 -2.58
CA GLY A 128 10.31 -12.74 -2.78
C GLY A 128 9.77 -11.32 -2.58
N PRO A 129 10.47 -10.31 -3.12
CA PRO A 129 10.08 -8.91 -2.99
C PRO A 129 8.73 -8.63 -3.66
N THR A 130 7.81 -8.02 -2.91
CA THR A 130 6.46 -7.70 -3.37
C THR A 130 6.11 -6.26 -3.04
N ILE A 131 5.50 -5.55 -3.99
CA ILE A 131 5.02 -4.19 -3.79
C ILE A 131 3.49 -4.19 -3.73
N TYR A 132 2.94 -3.59 -2.69
CA TYR A 132 1.49 -3.46 -2.49
C TYR A 132 1.05 -2.03 -2.77
N LEU A 133 -0.11 -1.88 -3.41
CA LEU A 133 -0.87 -0.64 -3.48
C LEU A 133 -2.24 -0.88 -2.86
N GLU A 134 -2.69 0.02 -1.98
CA GLU A 134 -3.94 -0.19 -1.24
C GLU A 134 -5.15 0.46 -1.92
N ALA A 135 -6.26 -0.27 -2.01
CA ALA A 135 -7.55 0.26 -2.41
C ALA A 135 -7.96 1.41 -1.47
N GLN A 136 -8.53 2.46 -2.05
CA GLN A 136 -8.90 3.66 -1.32
C GLN A 136 -10.39 3.93 -1.46
N ASN A 137 -10.95 4.59 -0.44
CA ASN A 137 -12.33 5.08 -0.48
C ASN A 137 -12.33 6.55 -0.85
N ALA A 138 -12.57 6.84 -2.13
CA ALA A 138 -12.57 8.22 -2.65
C ALA A 138 -13.71 9.08 -2.05
N ASP A 139 -14.80 8.47 -1.60
CA ASP A 139 -15.94 9.17 -1.00
C ASP A 139 -15.68 9.63 0.45
N ARG A 140 -14.54 9.24 1.04
CA ARG A 140 -14.18 9.59 2.41
C ARG A 140 -12.94 10.49 2.44
N PRO A 141 -13.09 11.78 2.79
CA PRO A 141 -11.96 12.68 2.96
C PRO A 141 -11.00 12.18 4.06
N LEU A 142 -9.71 12.32 3.84
CA LEU A 142 -8.71 12.13 4.88
C LEU A 142 -8.70 13.36 5.80
N LYS A 143 -8.55 13.12 7.10
CA LYS A 143 -8.54 14.17 8.12
C LYS A 143 -7.24 14.12 8.88
N TRP A 144 -6.41 15.16 8.74
CA TRP A 144 -5.15 15.28 9.46
C TRP A 144 -5.21 16.42 10.48
N SER A 145 -4.47 16.31 11.57
CA SER A 145 -4.37 17.40 12.55
C SER A 145 -3.73 18.62 11.91
N LYS A 146 -4.14 19.83 12.34
CA LYS A 146 -3.48 21.06 11.88
C LYS A 146 -2.03 21.20 12.36
N SER A 147 -1.69 20.58 13.50
CA SER A 147 -0.31 20.48 13.96
C SER A 147 0.36 19.31 13.24
N LEU A 148 1.06 19.60 12.15
CA LEU A 148 1.80 18.61 11.36
C LEU A 148 3.28 18.64 11.71
N SER A 149 3.91 17.47 11.73
CA SER A 149 5.37 17.38 11.72
C SER A 149 5.92 17.92 10.38
N PRO A 150 7.20 18.30 10.29
CA PRO A 150 7.79 18.74 9.02
C PRO A 150 7.65 17.72 7.89
N GLY A 151 7.70 16.42 8.21
CA GLY A 151 7.48 15.35 7.24
C GLY A 151 6.04 15.34 6.71
N LEU A 152 5.05 15.42 7.61
CA LEU A 152 3.64 15.46 7.22
C LEU A 152 3.26 16.75 6.49
N ALA A 153 3.89 17.88 6.82
CA ALA A 153 3.70 19.13 6.09
C ALA A 153 4.17 19.01 4.63
N ARG A 154 5.34 18.39 4.39
CA ARG A 154 5.82 18.09 3.03
C ARG A 154 4.90 17.12 2.30
N GLU A 155 4.40 16.09 3.00
CA GLU A 155 3.47 15.15 2.40
C GLU A 155 2.14 15.82 2.01
N LEU A 156 1.64 16.76 2.81
CA LEU A 156 0.44 17.52 2.48
C LEU A 156 0.63 18.32 1.18
N GLU A 157 1.78 18.96 1.00
CA GLU A 157 2.12 19.69 -0.23
C GLU A 157 2.29 18.76 -1.43
N ARG A 158 2.86 17.56 -1.24
CA ARG A 158 2.90 16.53 -2.29
C ARG A 158 1.50 16.10 -2.72
N LEU A 159 0.60 15.86 -1.77
CA LEU A 159 -0.80 15.53 -2.08
C LEU A 159 -1.49 16.66 -2.85
N ARG A 160 -1.24 17.94 -2.52
CA ARG A 160 -1.71 19.06 -3.34
C ARG A 160 -1.15 18.98 -4.76
N GLY A 161 0.15 18.72 -4.90
CA GLY A 161 0.83 18.57 -6.19
C GLY A 161 0.35 17.38 -7.02
N ASP A 162 -0.21 16.35 -6.38
CA ASP A 162 -0.84 15.20 -7.05
C ASP A 162 -2.31 15.46 -7.44
N GLY A 163 -2.84 16.62 -7.05
CA GLY A 163 -4.16 17.14 -7.43
C GLY A 163 -5.23 17.02 -6.34
N HIS A 164 -4.89 16.58 -5.13
CA HIS A 164 -5.85 16.49 -4.03
C HIS A 164 -6.31 17.87 -3.58
N VAL A 165 -7.61 18.01 -3.29
CA VAL A 165 -8.17 19.25 -2.76
C VAL A 165 -7.95 19.24 -1.25
N VAL A 166 -7.13 20.18 -0.77
CA VAL A 166 -6.83 20.29 0.67
C VAL A 166 -7.38 21.60 1.22
N GLU A 167 -8.40 21.46 2.04
CA GLU A 167 -9.03 22.54 2.79
C GLU A 167 -8.53 22.50 4.23
N THR A 168 -8.46 23.65 4.90
CA THR A 168 -7.99 23.74 6.29
C THR A 168 -9.02 24.49 7.11
N ASP A 169 -9.58 23.81 8.11
CA ASP A 169 -10.47 24.43 9.07
C ASP A 169 -9.69 24.89 10.33
N LYS A 170 -10.42 25.19 11.41
CA LYS A 170 -9.80 25.63 12.67
C LYS A 170 -8.93 24.56 13.33
N ARG A 171 -9.18 23.27 13.09
CA ARG A 171 -8.61 22.13 13.82
C ARG A 171 -7.85 21.13 12.94
N GLN A 172 -8.22 21.00 11.66
CA GLN A 172 -7.80 19.90 10.80
C GLN A 172 -7.58 20.35 9.35
N HIS A 173 -6.75 19.58 8.65
CA HIS A 173 -6.71 19.56 7.19
C HIS A 173 -7.68 18.48 6.70
N ILE A 174 -8.55 18.86 5.78
CA ILE A 174 -9.51 17.98 5.11
C ILE A 174 -9.00 17.79 3.67
N ILE A 175 -8.64 16.55 3.34
CA ILE A 175 -8.07 16.17 2.06
C ILE A 175 -9.13 15.39 1.29
N THR A 176 -9.75 16.03 0.32
CA THR A 176 -10.72 15.42 -0.58
C THR A 176 -10.00 14.87 -1.80
N SER A 177 -10.27 13.61 -2.10
CA SER A 177 -9.57 12.86 -3.14
C SER A 177 -10.55 12.38 -4.19
N THR A 178 -10.12 12.31 -5.44
CA THR A 178 -10.83 11.59 -6.49
C THR A 178 -10.05 10.33 -6.83
N LEU A 179 -10.67 9.41 -7.58
CA LEU A 179 -9.96 8.24 -8.08
C LEU A 179 -8.72 8.64 -8.90
N LEU A 180 -8.81 9.72 -9.68
CA LEU A 180 -7.70 10.24 -10.47
C LEU A 180 -6.55 10.76 -9.59
N THR A 181 -6.83 11.51 -8.53
CA THR A 181 -5.76 12.05 -7.66
C THR A 181 -5.10 10.95 -6.84
N ILE A 182 -5.89 9.96 -6.40
CA ILE A 182 -5.35 8.75 -5.75
C ILE A 182 -4.45 7.99 -6.72
N ARG A 183 -4.88 7.82 -7.98
CA ARG A 183 -4.05 7.20 -9.04
C ARG A 183 -2.75 7.97 -9.22
N ASN A 184 -2.78 9.30 -9.27
CA ASN A 184 -1.56 10.09 -9.41
C ASN A 184 -0.58 9.86 -8.25
N THR A 185 -1.10 9.89 -7.02
CA THR A 185 -0.31 9.59 -5.81
C THR A 185 0.28 8.18 -5.87
N GLN A 186 -0.55 7.17 -6.14
CA GLN A 186 -0.10 5.78 -6.13
C GLN A 186 0.84 5.45 -7.30
N LEU A 187 0.45 5.80 -8.52
CA LEU A 187 1.13 5.37 -9.73
C LEU A 187 2.40 6.17 -10.01
N PHE A 188 2.36 7.51 -9.89
CA PHE A 188 3.48 8.36 -10.31
C PHE A 188 4.41 8.76 -9.16
N ARG A 189 4.05 8.44 -7.92
CA ARG A 189 4.87 8.78 -6.74
C ARG A 189 5.13 7.57 -5.84
N THR A 190 4.09 6.93 -5.30
CA THR A 190 4.26 5.79 -4.38
C THR A 190 4.93 4.60 -5.05
N LEU A 191 4.46 4.16 -6.22
CA LEU A 191 5.03 2.98 -6.88
C LEU A 191 6.52 3.18 -7.24
N PRO A 192 6.94 4.30 -7.85
CA PRO A 192 8.36 4.61 -8.02
C PRO A 192 9.13 4.69 -6.69
N HIS A 193 8.52 5.19 -5.62
CA HIS A 193 9.14 5.28 -4.30
C HIS A 193 9.39 3.89 -3.69
N GLU A 194 8.40 2.99 -3.71
CA GLU A 194 8.58 1.60 -3.24
C GLU A 194 9.63 0.86 -4.08
N ILE A 195 9.65 1.09 -5.40
CA ILE A 195 10.72 0.56 -6.27
C ILE A 195 12.06 1.20 -5.91
N GLY A 196 12.10 2.47 -5.52
CA GLY A 196 13.30 3.15 -5.03
C GLY A 196 13.87 2.50 -3.78
N HIS A 197 13.04 2.08 -2.83
CA HIS A 197 13.49 1.26 -1.69
C HIS A 197 14.10 -0.07 -2.15
N TYR A 198 13.47 -0.74 -3.12
CA TYR A 198 14.00 -1.98 -3.65
C TYR A 198 15.33 -1.78 -4.38
N VAL A 199 15.48 -0.70 -5.14
CA VAL A 199 16.72 -0.35 -5.85
C VAL A 199 17.84 -0.01 -4.86
N ASP A 200 17.55 0.68 -3.74
CA ASP A 200 18.52 0.91 -2.67
C ASP A 200 19.05 -0.43 -2.12
N TYR A 201 18.13 -1.36 -1.86
CA TYR A 201 18.47 -2.71 -1.40
C TYR A 201 19.26 -3.50 -2.44
N LEU A 202 18.86 -3.43 -3.71
CA LEU A 202 19.52 -4.11 -4.83
C LEU A 202 21.00 -3.70 -4.91
N VAL A 203 21.27 -2.39 -4.89
CA VAL A 203 22.62 -1.83 -5.07
C VAL A 203 23.50 -2.01 -3.84
N ASN A 204 22.92 -2.08 -2.63
CA ASN A 204 23.69 -2.17 -1.39
C ASN A 204 23.79 -3.59 -0.81
N VAL A 205 22.92 -4.52 -1.23
CA VAL A 205 22.84 -5.88 -0.68
C VAL A 205 22.93 -6.92 -1.77
N GLU A 206 21.94 -6.99 -2.66
CA GLU A 206 21.82 -8.07 -3.64
C GLU A 206 23.02 -8.10 -4.61
N GLU A 207 23.28 -7.00 -5.31
CA GLU A 207 24.37 -6.93 -6.30
C GLU A 207 25.76 -7.13 -5.67
N PRO A 208 26.12 -6.46 -4.56
CA PRO A 208 27.45 -6.63 -3.97
C PRO A 208 27.64 -8.00 -3.30
N SER A 209 26.57 -8.67 -2.87
CA SER A 209 26.66 -10.01 -2.28
C SER A 209 27.13 -11.07 -3.28
N ASN A 210 26.92 -10.83 -4.59
CA ASN A 210 27.27 -11.75 -5.66
C ASN A 210 26.81 -13.21 -5.39
N HIS A 211 25.60 -13.37 -4.83
CA HIS A 211 25.00 -14.66 -4.44
C HIS A 211 25.80 -15.44 -3.37
N ASN A 212 26.72 -14.80 -2.66
CA ASN A 212 27.39 -15.40 -1.51
C ASN A 212 26.50 -15.24 -0.26
N PRO A 213 26.01 -16.34 0.37
CA PRO A 213 25.09 -16.25 1.50
C PRO A 213 25.66 -15.54 2.74
N ASP A 214 26.94 -15.75 3.06
CA ASP A 214 27.56 -15.15 4.22
C ASP A 214 27.72 -13.63 4.02
N GLN A 215 28.16 -13.24 2.82
CA GLN A 215 28.29 -11.83 2.45
C GLN A 215 26.92 -11.15 2.36
N TRP A 216 25.92 -11.84 1.80
CA TRP A 216 24.54 -11.35 1.75
C TRP A 216 24.02 -11.08 3.17
N SER A 217 24.24 -12.01 4.12
CA SER A 217 23.79 -11.85 5.51
C SER A 217 24.42 -10.61 6.15
N GLU A 218 25.73 -10.41 5.97
CA GLU A 218 26.43 -9.25 6.51
C GLU A 218 25.92 -7.93 5.90
N LEU A 219 25.77 -7.87 4.57
CA LEU A 219 25.27 -6.68 3.88
C LEU A 219 23.81 -6.38 4.24
N ASN A 220 23.00 -7.42 4.40
CA ASN A 220 21.60 -7.29 4.81
C ASN A 220 21.49 -6.67 6.21
N ASP A 221 22.28 -7.16 7.17
CA ASP A 221 22.32 -6.61 8.53
C ASP A 221 22.81 -5.15 8.53
N GLN A 222 23.85 -4.85 7.76
CA GLN A 222 24.35 -3.49 7.57
C GLN A 222 23.26 -2.58 6.98
N TYR A 223 22.55 -3.01 5.94
CA TYR A 223 21.46 -2.25 5.31
C TYR A 223 20.31 -1.96 6.28
N HIS A 224 19.91 -2.96 7.07
CA HIS A 224 18.84 -2.78 8.06
C HIS A 224 19.27 -1.89 9.23
N SER A 225 20.56 -1.86 9.58
CA SER A 225 21.11 -0.94 10.58
C SER A 225 21.19 0.52 10.14
N ARG A 226 21.14 0.80 8.81
CA ARG A 226 21.16 2.18 8.28
C ARG A 226 19.99 3.01 8.84
N PRO A 227 20.20 4.31 9.13
CA PRO A 227 19.13 5.21 9.56
C PRO A 227 17.95 5.19 8.60
N SER A 228 16.72 5.11 9.14
CA SER A 228 15.50 5.11 8.31
C SER A 228 15.41 6.34 7.42
N GLN A 229 15.82 7.51 7.93
CA GLN A 229 15.84 8.75 7.17
C GLN A 229 16.70 8.70 5.90
N GLU A 230 17.81 7.96 5.93
CA GLU A 230 18.67 7.81 4.74
C GLU A 230 17.98 6.95 3.67
N LYS A 231 17.37 5.84 4.08
CA LYS A 231 16.61 4.94 3.18
C LYS A 231 15.40 5.65 2.56
N GLU A 232 14.65 6.40 3.36
CA GLU A 232 13.55 7.25 2.90
C GLU A 232 14.01 8.33 1.91
N SER A 233 15.15 8.95 2.19
CA SER A 233 15.71 9.99 1.32
C SER A 233 16.16 9.43 -0.04
N PHE A 234 16.68 8.20 -0.08
CA PHE A 234 17.00 7.52 -1.33
C PHE A 234 15.73 7.26 -2.14
N ALA A 235 14.72 6.63 -1.53
CA ALA A 235 13.48 6.27 -2.21
C ALA A 235 12.72 7.50 -2.73
N HIS A 236 12.67 8.60 -1.96
CA HIS A 236 12.12 9.87 -2.44
C HIS A 236 12.89 10.42 -3.65
N ARG A 237 14.23 10.45 -3.58
CA ARG A 237 15.05 10.97 -4.68
C ARG A 237 14.85 10.16 -5.95
N TYR A 238 14.85 8.83 -5.85
CA TYR A 238 14.60 7.95 -6.98
C TYR A 238 13.24 8.23 -7.63
N ALA A 239 12.18 8.36 -6.82
CA ALA A 239 10.83 8.67 -7.31
C ALA A 239 10.75 10.07 -7.95
N ASP A 240 11.38 11.07 -7.34
CA ASP A 240 11.39 12.45 -7.82
C ASP A 240 12.18 12.58 -9.15
N GLU A 241 13.34 11.94 -9.25
CA GLU A 241 14.15 11.88 -10.49
C GLU A 241 13.40 11.17 -11.62
N PHE A 242 12.80 10.00 -11.34
CA PHE A 242 11.94 9.30 -12.29
C PHE A 242 10.81 10.21 -12.77
N ARG A 243 10.11 10.86 -11.83
CA ARG A 243 8.97 11.71 -12.16
C ARG A 243 9.41 12.90 -13.01
N GLN A 244 10.49 13.58 -12.63
CA GLN A 244 11.03 14.72 -13.37
C GLN A 244 11.41 14.33 -14.80
N GLN A 245 12.15 13.24 -14.96
CA GLN A 245 12.59 12.76 -16.27
C GLN A 245 11.41 12.42 -17.19
N HIS A 246 10.44 11.63 -16.71
CA HIS A 246 9.33 11.19 -17.54
C HIS A 246 8.27 12.29 -17.76
N THR A 247 8.20 13.28 -16.86
CA THR A 247 7.38 14.49 -17.09
C THR A 247 8.00 15.35 -18.18
N ALA A 248 9.32 15.59 -18.14
CA ALA A 248 10.02 16.36 -19.17
C ALA A 248 9.88 15.75 -20.57
N ASN A 249 9.81 14.42 -20.63
CA ASN A 249 9.64 13.67 -21.88
C ASN A 249 8.17 13.41 -22.26
N GLY A 250 7.21 14.03 -21.56
CA GLY A 250 5.76 13.86 -21.83
C GLY A 250 5.24 12.43 -21.69
N SER A 251 5.97 11.57 -21.00
CA SER A 251 5.63 10.15 -20.80
C SER A 251 4.71 9.94 -19.59
N ILE A 252 4.77 10.86 -18.61
CA ILE A 252 3.82 10.98 -17.51
C ILE A 252 3.40 12.45 -17.33
N PRO A 253 2.20 12.73 -16.80
CA PRO A 253 1.14 11.75 -16.57
C PRO A 253 0.56 11.25 -17.90
N PHE A 254 0.21 9.97 -17.95
CA PHE A 254 -0.57 9.41 -19.04
C PHE A 254 -2.01 9.12 -18.56
N GLU A 255 -2.95 9.14 -19.51
CA GLU A 255 -4.36 8.88 -19.28
C GLU A 255 -4.59 7.51 -18.64
N ARG A 256 -5.64 7.41 -17.83
CA ARG A 256 -5.98 6.15 -17.17
C ARG A 256 -6.38 5.08 -18.19
N ILE A 257 -5.76 3.91 -18.11
CA ILE A 257 -6.03 2.79 -19.01
C ILE A 257 -7.10 1.90 -18.39
N PHE A 258 -8.35 2.04 -18.86
CA PHE A 258 -9.49 1.29 -18.35
C PHE A 258 -10.19 0.52 -19.49
N ASP A 259 -9.92 -0.78 -19.57
CA ASP A 259 -10.58 -1.69 -20.51
C ASP A 259 -11.39 -2.74 -19.74
N ALA A 260 -12.70 -2.51 -19.63
CA ALA A 260 -13.60 -3.40 -18.89
C ALA A 260 -13.73 -4.79 -19.53
N VAL A 261 -13.54 -4.91 -20.85
CA VAL A 261 -13.63 -6.21 -21.54
C VAL A 261 -12.41 -7.02 -21.18
N LYS A 262 -11.20 -6.46 -21.38
CA LYS A 262 -9.94 -7.11 -21.01
C LYS A 262 -9.90 -7.51 -19.53
N MET A 263 -10.39 -6.64 -18.63
CA MET A 263 -10.50 -6.97 -17.21
C MET A 263 -11.33 -8.23 -16.97
N ARG A 264 -12.53 -8.32 -17.55
CA ARG A 264 -13.41 -9.49 -17.39
C ARG A 264 -12.79 -10.75 -17.99
N ASP A 265 -12.11 -10.64 -19.13
CA ASP A 265 -11.41 -11.76 -19.77
C ASP A 265 -10.28 -12.32 -18.87
N CYS A 266 -9.66 -11.46 -18.06
CA CYS A 266 -8.69 -11.84 -17.03
C CYS A 266 -9.32 -12.20 -15.68
N GLY A 267 -10.65 -12.34 -15.59
CA GLY A 267 -11.36 -12.68 -14.35
C GLY A 267 -11.49 -11.53 -13.35
N LEU A 268 -11.12 -10.31 -13.72
CA LEU A 268 -11.27 -9.12 -12.88
C LEU A 268 -12.67 -8.52 -13.01
N ASN A 269 -13.18 -7.97 -11.91
CA ASN A 269 -14.40 -7.17 -11.93
C ASN A 269 -14.05 -5.69 -12.14
N PRO A 270 -14.54 -5.02 -13.22
CA PRO A 270 -14.28 -3.60 -13.45
C PRO A 270 -14.67 -2.70 -12.26
N ARG A 271 -15.64 -3.11 -11.44
CA ARG A 271 -16.04 -2.37 -10.23
C ARG A 271 -14.98 -2.29 -9.15
N TRP A 272 -14.00 -3.18 -9.15
CA TRP A 272 -12.87 -3.09 -8.24
C TRP A 272 -11.97 -1.89 -8.56
N PHE A 273 -12.03 -1.38 -9.79
CA PHE A 273 -11.23 -0.27 -10.26
C PHE A 273 -12.07 1.00 -10.43
N ASP A 274 -13.35 0.87 -10.74
CA ASP A 274 -14.27 2.00 -10.84
C ASP A 274 -15.65 1.60 -10.26
N PRO A 275 -16.00 2.06 -9.05
CA PRO A 275 -17.27 1.69 -8.42
C PRO A 275 -18.50 2.13 -9.21
N GLN A 276 -18.36 3.08 -10.13
CA GLN A 276 -19.44 3.58 -10.99
C GLN A 276 -19.55 2.80 -12.31
N SER A 277 -18.60 1.91 -12.61
CA SER A 277 -18.68 1.08 -13.82
C SER A 277 -19.88 0.11 -13.75
N GLY A 278 -20.75 0.21 -14.76
CA GLY A 278 -21.91 -0.67 -14.94
C GLY A 278 -21.48 -2.14 -15.03
N ALA A 279 -22.38 -3.03 -14.60
CA ALA A 279 -22.17 -4.48 -14.66
C ALA A 279 -22.02 -4.96 -16.10
#